data_AF-A0A1H5JQJ6-F1
#
_entry.id   AF-A0A1H5JQJ6-F1
#
_cell.length_a   1.000
_cell.length_b   1.000
_cell.length_c   1.000
_cell.angle_alpha   90.00
_cell.angle_beta   90.00
_cell.angle_gamma   90.00
#
_symmetry.space_group_name_H-M   'P 1'
#
loop_
_entity.id
_entity.type
_entity.pdbx_description
1 polymer ?
#
loop_
_entity_poly.entity_id
_entity_poly.type
_entity_poly.pdbx_seq_one_letter_code
_entity_poly.pdbx_strand_id
1 'polypeptide(L)'
;MSTINWNKIANEAASQTDSEFNTQIASLTNLNITEVDTFIQESNISNANALKVLKIIDNATDNNNSKATAISTIENGVNFLVKLASKIV
;
A
#
# COMPACT_ATOMS: atom_id res chain seq x y z
N MET A 1 -15.77 31.48 15.81
CA MET A 1 -14.97 30.64 14.90
C MET A 1 -14.93 29.25 15.49
N SER A 2 -15.54 28.25 14.84
CA SER A 2 -15.43 26.86 15.28
C SER A 2 -13.97 26.44 15.13
N THR A 3 -13.34 26.01 16.22
CA THR A 3 -11.98 25.50 16.22
C THR A 3 -11.94 24.28 15.31
N ILE A 4 -11.28 24.39 14.15
CA ILE A 4 -11.09 23.26 13.24
C ILE A 4 -10.32 22.18 14.02
N ASN A 5 -10.94 21.01 14.18
CA ASN A 5 -10.31 19.88 14.86
C ASN A 5 -9.43 19.12 13.86
N TRP A 6 -8.20 19.61 13.69
CA TRP A 6 -7.21 19.02 12.78
C TRP A 6 -6.90 17.56 13.09
N ASN A 7 -6.97 17.15 14.37
CA ASN A 7 -6.75 15.75 14.76
C ASN A 7 -7.87 14.85 14.23
N LYS A 8 -9.12 15.32 14.27
CA LYS A 8 -10.25 14.57 13.71
C LYS A 8 -10.10 14.39 12.20
N ILE A 9 -9.75 15.45 11.48
CA ILE A 9 -9.55 15.42 10.03
C ILE A 9 -8.38 14.49 9.65
N ALA A 10 -7.28 14.54 10.41
CA ALA A 10 -6.14 13.66 10.19
C ALA A 10 -6.50 12.18 10.40
N ASN A 11 -7.28 11.87 11.44
CA ASN A 11 -7.75 10.50 11.70
C ASN A 11 -8.70 10.01 10.60
N GLU A 12 -9.63 10.85 10.14
CA GLU A 12 -10.54 10.50 9.04
C GLU A 12 -9.78 10.24 7.73
N ALA A 13 -8.79 11.08 7.41
CA ALA A 13 -7.95 10.89 6.23
C ALA A 13 -7.09 9.61 6.33
N ALA A 14 -6.59 9.27 7.51
CA ALA A 14 -5.85 8.03 7.74
C ALA A 14 -6.75 6.81 7.53
N SER A 15 -7.94 6.79 8.16
CA SER A 15 -8.89 5.68 8.01
C SER A 15 -9.38 5.52 6.56
N GLN A 16 -9.60 6.62 5.85
CA GLN A 16 -9.98 6.57 4.44
C GLN A 16 -8.84 6.04 3.56
N THR A 17 -7.60 6.46 3.82
CA THR A 17 -6.40 5.95 3.14
C THR A 17 -6.24 4.45 3.34
N ASP A 18 -6.44 3.97 4.57
CA ASP A 18 -6.35 2.54 4.88
C ASP A 18 -7.43 1.72 4.16
N SER A 19 -8.67 2.22 4.12
CA SER A 19 -9.77 1.56 3.40
C SER A 19 -9.52 1.49 1.89
N GLU A 20 -9.04 2.59 1.28
CA GLU A 20 -8.71 2.63 -0.14
C GLU A 20 -7.53 1.72 -0.47
N PHE A 21 -6.52 1.71 0.41
CA PHE A 21 -5.36 0.85 0.27
C PHE A 21 -5.75 -0.63 0.34
N ASN A 22 -6.56 -1.03 1.32
CA ASN A 22 -7.06 -2.40 1.44
C ASN A 22 -7.89 -2.82 0.21
N THR A 23 -8.70 -1.90 -0.33
CA THR A 23 -9.48 -2.13 -1.55
C THR A 23 -8.57 -2.36 -2.76
N GLN A 24 -7.50 -1.56 -2.90
CA GLN A 24 -6.55 -1.74 -4.00
C GLN A 24 -5.81 -3.08 -3.91
N ILE A 25 -5.33 -3.47 -2.73
CA ILE A 25 -4.68 -4.78 -2.57
C ILE A 25 -5.66 -5.91 -2.87
N ALA A 26 -6.89 -5.84 -2.35
CA ALA A 26 -7.91 -6.83 -2.67
C ALA A 26 -8.25 -6.86 -4.18
N SER A 27 -8.17 -5.74 -4.89
CA SER A 27 -8.39 -5.71 -6.35
C SER A 27 -7.23 -6.29 -7.17
N LEU A 28 -6.02 -6.25 -6.61
CA LEU A 28 -4.79 -6.73 -7.26
C LEU A 28 -4.44 -8.18 -6.87
N THR A 29 -5.14 -8.75 -5.90
CA THR A 29 -4.87 -10.08 -5.35
C THR A 29 -6.15 -10.90 -5.24
N ASN A 30 -6.04 -12.20 -4.94
CA ASN A 30 -7.21 -13.01 -4.61
C ASN A 30 -7.58 -12.94 -3.11
N LEU A 31 -7.05 -11.96 -2.37
CA LEU A 31 -7.22 -11.83 -0.92
C LEU A 31 -8.52 -11.11 -0.56
N ASN A 32 -9.20 -11.58 0.48
CA ASN A 32 -10.25 -10.82 1.14
C ASN A 32 -9.64 -9.74 2.07
N ILE A 33 -10.43 -8.74 2.48
CA ILE A 33 -9.94 -7.60 3.26
C ILE A 33 -9.22 -8.02 4.56
N THR A 34 -9.69 -9.07 5.25
CA THR A 34 -9.05 -9.58 6.47
C THR A 34 -7.68 -10.21 6.19
N GLU A 35 -7.55 -10.89 5.05
CA GLU A 35 -6.28 -11.44 4.59
C GLU A 35 -5.31 -10.35 4.13
N VAL A 36 -5.83 -9.23 3.61
CA VAL A 36 -5.05 -8.04 3.29
C VAL A 36 -4.44 -7.41 4.54
N ASP A 37 -5.22 -7.23 5.61
CA ASP A 37 -4.70 -6.69 6.88
C ASP A 37 -3.58 -7.57 7.45
N THR A 38 -3.78 -8.88 7.41
CA THR A 38 -2.77 -9.87 7.85
C THR A 38 -1.52 -9.77 6.99
N PHE A 39 -1.69 -9.69 5.67
CA PHE A 39 -0.60 -9.54 4.71
C PHE A 39 0.23 -8.27 4.94
N ILE A 40 -0.42 -7.14 5.23
CA ILE A 40 0.25 -5.87 5.54
C ILE A 40 1.08 -6.02 6.81
N GLN A 41 0.51 -6.58 7.87
CA GLN A 41 1.25 -6.83 9.12
C GLN A 41 2.45 -7.76 8.90
N GLU A 42 2.27 -8.85 8.16
CA GLU A 42 3.35 -9.79 7.83
C GLU A 42 4.46 -9.14 7.00
N SER A 43 4.11 -8.22 6.09
CA SER A 43 5.08 -7.55 5.23
C SER A 43 5.97 -6.53 5.97
N ASN A 44 5.61 -6.19 7.22
CA ASN A 44 6.31 -5.26 8.10
C ASN A 44 6.56 -3.88 7.44
N ILE A 45 5.72 -3.50 6.49
CA ILE A 45 5.78 -2.23 5.77
C ILE A 45 4.78 -1.25 6.40
N SER A 46 5.06 0.05 6.32
CA SER A 46 4.04 1.05 6.63
C SER A 46 3.06 1.20 5.48
N ASN A 47 1.79 1.51 5.78
CA ASN A 47 0.76 1.75 4.76
C ASN A 47 1.19 2.81 3.74
N ALA A 48 1.87 3.87 4.21
CA ALA A 48 2.43 4.92 3.35
C ALA A 48 3.47 4.39 2.36
N ASN A 49 4.35 3.49 2.78
CA ASN A 49 5.35 2.89 1.90
C ASN A 49 4.74 1.85 0.97
N ALA A 50 3.76 1.07 1.43
CA ALA A 50 3.05 0.13 0.60
C ALA A 50 2.27 0.81 -0.53
N LEU A 51 1.61 1.93 -0.23
CA LEU A 51 0.93 2.76 -1.24
C LEU A 51 1.93 3.32 -2.28
N LYS A 52 3.14 3.71 -1.87
CA LYS A 52 4.18 4.13 -2.82
C LYS A 52 4.60 2.98 -3.73
N VAL A 53 4.75 1.76 -3.19
CA VAL A 53 5.06 0.57 -4.01
C VAL A 53 3.94 0.31 -5.01
N LEU A 54 2.67 0.31 -4.60
CA LEU A 54 1.54 0.14 -5.51
C LEU A 54 1.50 1.19 -6.62
N LYS A 55 1.71 2.47 -6.28
CA LYS A 55 1.77 3.56 -7.27
C LYS A 55 2.88 3.36 -8.29
N ILE A 56 4.04 2.85 -7.88
CA ILE A 56 5.14 2.53 -8.79
C ILE A 56 4.77 1.36 -9.72
N ILE A 57 4.08 0.34 -9.19
CA ILE A 57 3.60 -0.80 -10.00
C ILE A 57 2.59 -0.32 -11.05
N ASP A 58 1.61 0.47 -10.64
CA ASP A 58 0.53 1.01 -11.49
C ASP A 58 1.02 2.03 -12.52
N ASN A 59 2.18 2.66 -12.31
CA ASN A 59 2.72 3.65 -13.24
C ASN A 59 3.02 3.04 -14.62
N ALA A 60 2.12 3.20 -15.59
CA ALA A 60 2.26 2.64 -16.93
C ALA A 60 3.40 3.28 -17.77
N THR A 61 3.96 4.42 -17.36
CA THR A 61 5.00 5.12 -18.14
C THR A 61 6.41 4.59 -17.88
N ASP A 62 6.64 3.95 -16.75
CA ASP A 62 7.97 3.45 -16.35
C ASP A 62 8.17 1.99 -16.76
N ASN A 63 9.39 1.64 -17.16
CA ASN A 63 9.75 0.24 -17.42
C ASN A 63 9.96 -0.53 -16.10
N ASN A 64 9.88 -1.86 -16.17
CA ASN A 64 9.96 -2.74 -15.00
C ASN A 64 11.29 -2.60 -14.22
N ASN A 65 12.40 -2.33 -14.89
CA ASN A 65 13.69 -2.19 -14.22
C ASN A 65 13.73 -0.89 -13.41
N SER A 66 13.27 0.22 -13.97
CA SER A 66 13.14 1.50 -13.28
C SER A 66 12.20 1.40 -12.07
N LYS A 67 11.07 0.68 -12.23
CA LYS A 67 10.15 0.38 -11.13
C LYS A 67 10.82 -0.41 -10.02
N ALA A 68 11.54 -1.49 -10.35
CA ALA A 68 12.26 -2.31 -9.38
C ALA A 68 13.32 -1.50 -8.62
N THR A 69 14.06 -0.64 -9.31
CA THR A 69 15.03 0.27 -8.67
C THR A 69 14.33 1.21 -7.70
N ALA A 70 13.23 1.86 -8.11
CA ALA A 70 12.47 2.75 -7.22
C ALA A 70 11.93 2.02 -5.98
N ILE A 71 11.36 0.82 -6.15
CA ILE A 71 10.84 -0.02 -5.05
C ILE A 71 11.96 -0.44 -4.10
N SER A 72 13.17 -0.69 -4.60
CA SER A 72 14.32 -1.06 -3.77
C SER A 72 14.78 0.04 -2.79
N THR A 73 14.41 1.30 -3.06
CA THR A 73 14.68 2.44 -2.17
C THR A 73 13.64 2.63 -1.08
N ILE A 74 12.51 1.92 -1.16
CA ILE A 74 11.43 1.98 -0.18
C ILE A 74 11.69 0.95 0.90
N GLU A 75 11.67 1.39 2.16
CA GLU A 75 11.79 0.50 3.32
C GLU A 75 10.74 -0.62 3.27
N ASN A 76 11.21 -1.87 3.31
CA ASN A 76 10.42 -3.10 3.16
C ASN A 76 9.65 -3.24 1.84
N GLY A 77 9.90 -2.38 0.84
CA GLY A 77 9.17 -2.36 -0.44
C GLY A 77 9.36 -3.61 -1.30
N VAL A 78 10.59 -4.14 -1.37
CA VAL A 78 10.89 -5.37 -2.11
C VAL A 78 10.23 -6.59 -1.45
N ASN A 79 10.31 -6.68 -0.12
CA ASN A 79 9.67 -7.76 0.65
C ASN A 79 8.15 -7.76 0.43
N PHE A 80 7.54 -6.57 0.48
CA PHE A 80 6.12 -6.38 0.17
C PHE A 80 5.78 -6.83 -1.26
N LEU A 81 6.55 -6.44 -2.27
CA LEU A 81 6.32 -6.85 -3.66
C LEU A 81 6.40 -8.36 -3.85
N VAL A 82 7.41 -9.02 -3.24
CA VAL A 82 7.57 -10.49 -3.33
C VAL A 82 6.40 -11.21 -2.68
N LYS A 83 5.98 -10.76 -1.48
CA LYS A 83 4.81 -11.32 -0.81
C LYS A 83 3.53 -11.04 -1.58
N LEU A 84 3.40 -9.89 -2.24
CA LEU A 84 2.23 -9.58 -3.06
C LEU A 84 2.14 -10.56 -4.24
N ALA A 85 3.26 -10.77 -4.94
CA ALA A 85 3.33 -11.71 -6.05
C ALA A 85 2.98 -13.15 -5.65
N SER A 86 3.33 -13.58 -4.43
CA SER A 86 2.99 -14.94 -3.95
C SER A 86 1.50 -15.15 -3.64
N LYS A 87 0.69 -14.08 -3.65
CA LYS A 87 -0.77 -14.13 -3.41
C LYS A 87 -1.61 -13.96 -4.70
N ILE A 88 -0.95 -13.83 -5.85
CA ILE A 88 -1.58 -13.71 -7.18
C ILE A 88 -1.72 -15.09 -7.86
N VAL A 89 -1.02 -16.12 -7.36
CA VAL A 89 -1.06 -17.50 -7.88
C VAL A 89 -2.29 -18.27 -7.40
#